data_AF-A0A8D8ST77-F1
#
_entry.id   AF-A0A8D8ST77-F1
#
_cell.length_a   1.000
_cell.length_b   1.000
_cell.length_c   1.000
_cell.angle_alpha   90.00
_cell.angle_beta   90.00
_cell.angle_gamma   90.00
#
_symmetry.space_group_name_H-M   'P 1'
#
loop_
_entity.id
_entity.type
_entity.pdbx_description
1 polymer ?
#
loop_
_entity_poly.entity_id
_entity_poly.type
_entity_poly.pdbx_seq_one_letter_code
_entity_poly.pdbx_strand_id
1 'polypeptide(L)'
;QALKHNLTDPEVVHTWKSNALSLRFWVNLIKNPNFLLDIQTSSITVDSCLSGVAQALVSACSTSDHKLSEHSPSSSFIFAREIPGYKDMINKYYSEIKSLQKIEDQDMNAMLAEESQIDKSQFNTNWALHELYTYVTKYNEQLTVALDEDLAQMLEEVHSMMKAE
;
A
#
# COMPACT_ATOMS: atom_id res chain seq x y z
N GLN A 1 -14.61 -1.99 -1.55
CA GLN A 1 -14.12 -3.32 -1.15
C GLN A 1 -14.73 -3.76 0.17
N ALA A 2 -14.47 -3.11 1.31
CA ALA A 2 -15.08 -3.48 2.60
C ALA A 2 -16.61 -3.63 2.55
N LEU A 3 -17.32 -2.64 1.99
CA LEU A 3 -18.77 -2.70 1.78
C LEU A 3 -19.21 -3.87 0.87
N LYS A 4 -18.43 -4.22 -0.16
CA LYS A 4 -18.74 -5.35 -1.06
C LYS A 4 -18.70 -6.70 -0.33
N HIS A 5 -17.90 -6.79 0.73
CA HIS A 5 -17.76 -7.99 1.55
C HIS A 5 -18.54 -7.90 2.88
N ASN A 6 -19.47 -6.94 3.01
CA ASN A 6 -20.27 -6.72 4.22
C ASN A 6 -19.43 -6.49 5.49
N LEU A 7 -18.22 -5.95 5.36
CA LEU A 7 -17.36 -5.60 6.49
C LEU A 7 -17.75 -4.22 7.03
N THR A 8 -18.38 -4.20 8.20
CA THR A 8 -18.84 -2.98 8.88
C THR A 8 -17.89 -2.47 9.96
N ASP A 9 -16.92 -3.28 10.36
CA ASP A 9 -15.93 -2.91 11.37
C ASP A 9 -14.99 -1.81 10.86
N PRO A 10 -15.01 -0.60 11.48
CA PRO A 10 -14.13 0.49 11.08
C PRO A 10 -12.64 0.18 11.29
N GLU A 11 -12.27 -0.69 12.23
CA GLU A 11 -10.88 -1.06 12.46
C GLU A 11 -10.27 -1.77 11.26
N VAL A 12 -11.03 -2.65 10.60
CA VAL A 12 -10.57 -3.35 9.39
C VAL A 12 -10.22 -2.36 8.28
N VAL A 13 -11.08 -1.37 8.05
CA VAL A 13 -10.84 -0.33 7.03
C VAL A 13 -9.64 0.54 7.42
N HIS A 14 -9.49 0.86 8.71
CA HIS A 14 -8.32 1.58 9.22
C HIS A 14 -7.03 0.81 8.96
N THR A 15 -6.98 -0.47 9.34
CA THR A 15 -5.83 -1.35 9.11
C THR A 15 -5.49 -1.45 7.63
N TRP A 16 -6.48 -1.55 6.73
CA TRP A 16 -6.24 -1.58 5.29
C TRP A 16 -5.62 -0.28 4.77
N LYS A 17 -6.14 0.88 5.20
CA LYS A 17 -5.58 2.20 4.83
C LYS A 17 -4.12 2.33 5.29
N SER A 18 -3.83 1.95 6.54
CA SER A 18 -2.48 2.00 7.10
C SER A 18 -1.52 1.03 6.40
N ASN A 19 -1.95 -0.21 6.14
CA ASN A 19 -1.15 -1.21 5.45
C ASN A 19 -0.90 -0.86 3.98
N ALA A 20 -1.83 -0.19 3.31
CA ALA A 20 -1.69 0.17 1.91
C ALA A 20 -0.75 1.38 1.70
N LEU A 21 -0.83 2.38 2.58
CA LEU A 21 -0.12 3.65 2.37
C LEU A 21 0.97 3.89 3.42
N SER A 22 0.61 4.11 4.68
CA SER A 22 1.55 4.53 5.72
C SER A 22 2.70 3.55 5.94
N LEU A 23 2.39 2.26 6.05
CA LEU A 23 3.37 1.24 6.39
C LEU A 23 4.21 0.77 5.19
N ARG A 24 3.74 0.99 3.96
CA ARG A 24 4.43 0.57 2.73
C ARG A 24 5.21 1.71 2.10
N PHE A 25 4.60 2.88 2.00
CA PHE A 25 5.19 4.04 1.36
C PHE A 25 5.92 4.92 2.39
N TRP A 26 5.20 5.47 3.37
CA TRP A 26 5.76 6.49 4.27
C TRP A 26 6.84 5.95 5.20
N VAL A 27 6.63 4.81 5.85
CA VAL A 27 7.65 4.15 6.67
C VAL A 27 8.91 3.85 5.86
N ASN A 28 8.76 3.40 4.62
CA ASN A 28 9.89 3.09 3.75
C ASN A 28 10.67 4.36 3.38
N LEU A 29 9.97 5.45 3.08
CA LEU A 29 10.58 6.72 2.71
C LEU A 29 11.33 7.37 3.89
N ILE A 30 10.76 7.30 5.10
CA ILE A 30 11.40 7.80 6.32
C ILE A 30 12.70 7.03 6.61
N LYS A 31 12.67 5.71 6.41
CA LYS A 31 13.83 4.85 6.67
C LYS A 31 14.92 4.97 5.59
N ASN A 32 14.55 5.34 4.37
CA ASN A 32 15.46 5.39 3.23
C ASN A 32 15.39 6.77 2.55
N PRO A 33 15.85 7.84 3.22
CA PRO A 33 15.78 9.20 2.67
C PRO A 33 16.63 9.39 1.41
N ASN A 34 17.61 8.52 1.19
CA ASN A 34 18.40 8.44 -0.03
C ASN A 34 17.58 8.08 -1.29
N PHE A 35 16.33 7.63 -1.14
CA PHE A 35 15.41 7.47 -2.28
C PHE A 35 14.87 8.80 -2.83
N LEU A 36 14.92 9.86 -2.03
CA LEU A 36 14.47 11.19 -2.41
C LEU A 36 15.62 12.18 -2.58
N LEU A 37 16.64 12.03 -1.75
CA LEU A 37 17.72 13.00 -1.62
C LEU A 37 19.04 12.36 -2.03
N ASP A 38 19.88 13.11 -2.73
CA ASP A 38 21.25 12.71 -3.02
C ASP A 38 22.12 12.84 -1.77
N ILE A 39 21.98 11.88 -0.85
CA ILE A 39 22.69 11.83 0.43
C ILE A 39 23.29 10.44 0.65
N GLN A 40 24.44 10.40 1.31
CA GLN A 40 25.01 9.14 1.78
C GLN A 40 24.41 8.76 3.13
N THR A 41 23.47 7.83 3.11
CA THR A 41 22.98 7.14 4.32
C THR A 41 23.93 5.98 4.64
N SER A 42 25.08 6.28 5.26
CA SER A 42 26.07 5.27 5.67
C SER A 42 26.35 5.27 7.18
N SER A 43 25.68 6.14 7.94
CA SER A 43 25.82 6.19 9.39
C SER A 43 24.78 5.31 10.06
N ILE A 44 25.23 4.22 10.68
CA ILE A 44 24.42 3.32 11.52
C ILE A 44 23.57 4.10 12.53
N THR A 45 24.09 5.21 13.05
CA THR A 45 23.39 6.08 14.00
C THR A 45 22.18 6.75 13.36
N VAL A 46 22.32 7.28 12.14
CA VAL A 46 21.23 7.95 11.42
C VAL A 46 20.12 6.94 11.09
N ASP A 47 20.49 5.77 10.59
CA ASP A 47 19.54 4.69 10.26
C ASP A 47 18.75 4.23 11.50
N SER A 48 19.43 4.16 12.65
CA SER A 48 18.81 3.82 13.94
C SER A 48 17.83 4.89 14.40
N CYS A 49 18.18 6.17 14.28
CA CYS A 49 17.30 7.29 14.62
C CYS A 49 16.06 7.32 13.72
N LEU A 50 16.25 7.19 12.40
CA LEU A 50 15.15 7.16 11.43
C LEU A 50 14.25 5.95 11.62
N SER A 51 14.82 4.78 11.96
CA SER A 51 14.04 3.60 12.31
C SER A 51 13.21 3.82 13.59
N GLY A 52 13.73 4.56 14.56
CA GLY A 52 12.97 4.96 15.75
C GLY A 52 11.76 5.83 15.42
N VAL A 53 11.94 6.82 14.54
CA VAL A 53 10.84 7.69 14.07
C VAL A 53 9.82 6.89 13.25
N ALA A 54 10.28 6.03 12.35
CA ALA A 54 9.41 5.17 11.58
C ALA A 54 8.58 4.24 12.48
N GLN A 55 9.18 3.72 13.56
CA GLN A 55 8.47 2.89 14.54
C GLN A 55 7.38 3.67 15.29
N ALA A 56 7.58 4.97 15.55
CA ALA A 56 6.54 5.83 16.12
C ALA A 56 5.34 5.93 15.17
N LEU A 57 5.58 6.13 13.86
CA LEU A 57 4.52 6.15 12.84
C LEU A 57 3.79 4.79 12.75
N VAL A 58 4.53 3.67 12.77
CA VAL A 58 3.93 2.32 12.80
C VAL A 58 2.99 2.18 14.00
N SER A 59 3.44 2.63 15.17
CA SER A 59 2.67 2.55 16.42
C SER A 59 1.45 3.45 16.40
N ALA A 60 1.55 4.65 15.82
CA ALA A 60 0.44 5.58 15.64
C ALA A 60 -0.63 5.07 14.65
N CYS A 61 -0.23 4.25 13.67
CA CYS A 61 -1.18 3.63 12.74
C CYS A 61 -1.88 2.39 13.32
N SER A 62 -1.43 1.85 14.46
CA SER A 62 -2.04 0.68 15.09
C SER A 62 -3.37 1.02 15.77
N THR A 63 -4.37 0.16 15.59
CA THR A 63 -5.65 0.24 16.34
C THR A 63 -5.51 -0.32 17.76
N SER A 64 -4.55 -1.21 18.01
CA SER A 64 -4.33 -1.81 19.32
C SER A 64 -3.57 -0.87 20.27
N ASP A 65 -3.95 -0.90 21.55
CA ASP A 65 -3.19 -0.21 22.59
C ASP A 65 -1.92 -0.98 22.93
N HIS A 66 -0.79 -0.29 22.77
CA HIS A 66 0.51 -0.88 23.00
C HIS A 66 0.79 -0.91 24.51
N LYS A 67 0.69 -2.11 25.12
CA LYS A 67 1.23 -2.33 26.46
C LYS A 67 2.75 -2.44 26.35
N LEU A 68 3.45 -1.37 26.74
CA LEU A 68 4.90 -1.39 26.83
C LEU A 68 5.33 -2.46 27.85
N SER A 69 6.29 -3.29 27.46
CA SER A 69 6.88 -4.32 28.31
C SER A 69 8.40 -4.12 28.35
N GLU A 70 9.07 -4.78 29.29
CA GLU A 70 10.54 -4.74 29.41
C GLU A 70 11.26 -5.21 28.13
N HIS A 71 10.59 -5.99 27.28
CA HIS A 71 11.11 -6.46 26.00
C HIS A 71 10.79 -5.52 24.81
N SER A 72 10.06 -4.42 25.04
CA SER A 72 9.78 -3.45 24.00
C SER A 72 11.08 -2.72 23.60
N PRO A 73 11.31 -2.42 22.31
CA PRO A 73 12.52 -1.72 21.88
C PRO A 73 12.53 -0.30 22.46
N SER A 74 13.72 0.22 22.80
CA SER A 74 13.89 1.52 23.47
C SER A 74 13.17 2.67 22.76
N SER A 75 13.10 2.65 21.43
CA SER A 75 12.37 3.63 20.62
C SER A 75 10.86 3.70 20.93
N SER A 76 10.25 2.59 21.36
CA SER A 76 8.84 2.53 21.75
C SER A 76 8.57 3.28 23.06
N PHE A 77 9.57 3.36 23.95
CA PHE A 77 9.47 4.14 25.18
C PHE A 77 9.63 5.64 24.94
N ILE A 78 10.45 6.04 23.95
CA ILE A 78 10.71 7.46 23.64
C ILE A 78 9.43 8.19 23.24
N PHE A 79 8.58 7.55 22.43
CA PHE A 79 7.36 8.16 21.89
C PHE A 79 6.08 7.73 22.61
N ALA A 80 6.19 6.90 23.64
CA ALA A 80 5.08 6.26 24.34
C ALA A 80 3.97 7.25 24.74
N ARG A 81 4.38 8.43 25.23
CA ARG A 81 3.47 9.46 25.73
C ARG A 81 2.74 10.17 24.59
N GLU A 82 3.39 10.32 23.45
CA GLU A 82 2.88 11.04 22.27
C GLU A 82 2.04 10.15 21.35
N ILE A 83 2.23 8.81 21.36
CA ILE A 83 1.49 7.87 20.50
C ILE A 83 -0.03 8.06 20.55
N PRO A 84 -0.71 8.21 21.71
CA PRO A 84 -2.16 8.40 21.74
C PRO A 84 -2.61 9.62 20.93
N GLY A 85 -1.89 10.75 21.03
CA GLY A 85 -2.19 11.94 20.24
C GLY A 85 -1.97 11.73 18.74
N TYR A 86 -0.94 10.97 18.35
CA TYR A 86 -0.72 10.63 16.94
C TYR A 86 -1.80 9.68 16.39
N LYS A 87 -2.31 8.74 17.19
CA LYS A 87 -3.46 7.91 16.81
C LYS A 87 -4.68 8.79 16.49
N ASP A 88 -4.98 9.77 17.34
CA ASP A 88 -6.08 10.71 17.11
C ASP A 88 -5.90 11.51 15.81
N MET A 89 -4.66 11.93 15.51
CA MET A 89 -4.35 12.60 14.24
C MET A 89 -4.58 11.70 13.02
N ILE A 90 -4.16 10.43 13.06
CA ILE A 90 -4.38 9.47 11.98
C ILE A 90 -5.88 9.20 11.79
N ASN A 91 -6.61 9.02 12.89
CA ASN A 91 -8.05 8.80 12.86
C ASN A 91 -8.78 10.00 12.23
N LYS A 92 -8.39 11.22 12.62
CA LYS A 92 -8.91 12.46 12.04
C LYS A 92 -8.58 12.54 10.55
N TYR A 93 -7.33 12.29 10.15
CA TYR A 93 -6.90 12.29 8.75
C TYR A 93 -7.74 11.34 7.88
N TYR A 94 -7.95 10.10 8.32
CA TYR A 94 -8.77 9.14 7.58
C TYR A 94 -10.26 9.48 7.55
N SER A 95 -10.77 10.18 8.56
CA SER A 95 -12.14 10.69 8.61
C SER A 95 -12.33 11.85 7.64
N GLU A 96 -11.40 12.81 7.61
CA GLU A 96 -11.43 13.96 6.71
C GLU A 96 -11.38 13.52 5.25
N ILE A 97 -10.49 12.57 4.89
CA ILE A 97 -10.44 12.00 3.54
C ILE A 97 -11.77 11.34 3.17
N LYS A 98 -12.41 10.62 4.11
CA LYS A 98 -13.71 9.98 3.85
C LYS A 98 -14.80 11.01 3.58
N SER A 99 -14.71 12.21 4.16
CA SER A 99 -15.68 13.30 3.95
C SER A 99 -15.45 14.11 2.68
N LEU A 100 -14.31 13.94 2.01
CA LEU A 100 -14.05 14.62 0.74
C LEU A 100 -15.02 14.14 -0.34
N GLN A 101 -15.27 15.01 -1.31
CA GLN A 101 -16.04 14.65 -2.48
C GLN A 101 -15.36 13.50 -3.23
N LYS A 102 -16.17 12.56 -3.72
CA LYS A 102 -15.68 11.48 -4.57
C LYS A 102 -15.03 12.09 -5.82
N ILE A 103 -13.86 11.58 -6.19
CA ILE A 103 -13.21 11.92 -7.45
C ILE A 103 -13.98 11.22 -8.58
N GLU A 104 -14.32 11.97 -9.63
CA GLU A 104 -14.98 11.42 -10.80
C GLU A 104 -13.99 10.61 -11.65
N ASP A 105 -14.47 9.54 -12.29
CA ASP A 105 -13.62 8.64 -13.06
C ASP A 105 -12.95 9.36 -14.25
N GLN A 106 -13.62 10.36 -14.83
CA GLN A 106 -13.07 11.19 -15.90
C GLN A 106 -11.86 12.01 -15.41
N ASP A 107 -11.98 12.65 -14.24
CA ASP A 107 -10.90 13.47 -13.67
C ASP A 107 -9.70 12.61 -13.29
N MET A 108 -9.96 11.44 -12.68
CA MET A 108 -8.91 10.47 -12.36
C MET A 108 -8.16 10.01 -13.62
N ASN A 109 -8.89 9.67 -14.68
CA ASN A 109 -8.27 9.24 -15.95
C ASN A 109 -7.48 10.36 -16.61
N ALA A 110 -7.96 11.61 -16.52
CA ALA A 110 -7.24 12.77 -17.04
C ALA A 110 -5.91 12.98 -16.30
N MET A 111 -5.93 12.93 -14.96
CA MET A 111 -4.71 13.05 -14.14
C MET A 111 -3.70 11.92 -14.43
N LEU A 112 -4.16 10.68 -14.54
CA LEU A 112 -3.29 9.54 -14.85
C LEU A 112 -2.70 9.63 -16.26
N ALA A 113 -3.47 10.14 -17.24
CA ALA A 113 -2.98 10.34 -18.60
C ALA A 113 -1.92 11.44 -18.67
N GLU A 114 -2.08 12.51 -17.90
CA GLU A 114 -1.08 13.58 -17.78
C GLU A 114 0.23 13.06 -17.20
N GLU A 115 0.18 12.36 -16.06
CA GLU A 115 1.39 11.78 -15.44
C GLU A 115 2.07 10.75 -16.36
N SER A 116 1.29 9.93 -17.06
CA SER A 116 1.83 8.96 -18.03
C SER A 116 2.57 9.63 -19.18
N GLN A 117 2.26 10.88 -19.53
CA GLN A 117 2.97 11.61 -20.59
C GLN A 117 4.28 12.21 -20.08
N ILE A 118 4.30 12.73 -18.86
CA ILE A 118 5.48 13.34 -18.22
C ILE A 118 6.62 12.31 -18.10
N ASP A 119 6.29 11.08 -17.71
CA ASP A 119 7.30 10.05 -17.42
C ASP A 119 7.57 9.08 -18.58
N LYS A 120 6.93 9.29 -19.75
CA LYS A 120 6.92 8.31 -20.86
C LYS A 120 8.30 7.86 -21.32
N SER A 121 9.30 8.73 -21.29
CA SER A 121 10.66 8.44 -21.75
C SER A 121 11.67 8.25 -20.61
N GLN A 122 11.24 8.21 -19.36
CA GLN A 122 12.15 8.07 -18.21
C GLN A 122 12.62 6.62 -17.99
N PHE A 123 11.86 5.63 -18.47
CA PHE A 123 12.12 4.22 -18.24
C PHE A 123 12.33 3.43 -19.54
N ASN A 124 13.23 2.44 -19.50
CA ASN A 124 13.44 1.54 -20.63
C ASN A 124 12.44 0.37 -20.56
N THR A 125 11.30 0.52 -21.25
CA THR A 125 10.25 -0.49 -21.30
C THR A 125 10.72 -1.81 -21.91
N ASN A 126 11.65 -1.79 -22.89
CA ASN A 126 12.14 -3.01 -23.52
C ASN A 126 12.91 -3.89 -22.53
N TRP A 127 13.72 -3.28 -21.66
CA TRP A 127 14.42 -4.02 -20.63
C TRP A 127 13.45 -4.59 -19.58
N ALA A 128 12.48 -3.80 -19.13
CA ALA A 128 11.44 -4.28 -18.21
C ALA A 128 10.66 -5.47 -18.80
N LEU A 129 10.29 -5.41 -20.08
CA LEU A 129 9.62 -6.51 -20.78
C LEU A 129 10.50 -7.76 -20.89
N HIS A 130 11.79 -7.60 -21.18
CA HIS A 130 12.72 -8.72 -21.22
C HIS A 130 12.80 -9.43 -19.86
N GLU A 131 12.96 -8.68 -18.78
CA GLU A 131 12.99 -9.25 -17.42
C GLU A 131 11.65 -9.92 -17.07
N LEU A 132 10.50 -9.31 -17.40
CA LEU A 132 9.19 -9.92 -17.19
C LEU A 132 9.01 -11.22 -17.98
N TYR A 133 9.54 -11.30 -19.20
CA TYR A 133 9.45 -12.51 -20.03
C TYR A 133 10.19 -13.70 -19.42
N THR A 134 11.24 -13.47 -18.61
CA THR A 134 11.92 -14.55 -17.87
C THR A 134 10.97 -15.27 -16.91
N TYR A 135 10.02 -14.55 -16.31
CA TYR A 135 8.99 -15.15 -15.45
C TYR A 135 7.92 -15.87 -16.26
N VAL A 136 7.51 -15.31 -17.41
CA VAL A 136 6.53 -15.93 -18.30
C VAL A 136 7.03 -17.29 -18.81
N THR A 137 8.29 -17.35 -19.22
CA THR A 137 8.92 -18.61 -19.66
C THR A 137 9.07 -19.61 -18.52
N LYS A 138 9.50 -19.14 -17.34
CA LYS A 138 9.65 -19.99 -16.15
C LYS A 138 8.35 -20.63 -15.69
N TYR A 139 7.24 -19.90 -15.77
CA TYR A 139 5.93 -20.35 -15.29
C TYR A 139 4.92 -20.62 -16.40
N ASN A 140 5.40 -20.93 -17.61
CA ASN A 140 4.57 -21.02 -18.81
C ASN A 140 3.40 -22.02 -18.66
N GLU A 141 3.67 -23.20 -18.10
CA GLU A 141 2.63 -24.22 -17.88
C GLU A 141 1.57 -23.74 -16.89
N GLN A 142 1.97 -23.19 -15.73
CA GLN A 142 1.01 -22.71 -14.74
C GLN A 142 0.19 -21.53 -15.28
N LEU A 143 0.81 -20.65 -16.06
CA LEU A 143 0.12 -19.53 -16.70
C LEU A 143 -0.88 -20.02 -17.73
N THR A 144 -0.53 -21.04 -18.53
CA THR A 144 -1.44 -21.59 -19.56
C THR A 144 -2.65 -22.25 -18.90
N VAL A 145 -2.43 -23.07 -17.86
CA VAL A 145 -3.52 -23.71 -17.11
C VAL A 145 -4.44 -22.67 -16.47
N ALA A 146 -3.88 -21.65 -15.82
CA ALA A 146 -4.69 -20.60 -15.21
C ALA A 146 -5.51 -19.80 -16.24
N LEU A 147 -4.96 -19.55 -17.44
CA LEU A 147 -5.67 -18.88 -18.52
C LEU A 147 -6.81 -19.74 -19.10
N ASP A 148 -6.59 -21.05 -19.24
CA ASP A 148 -7.62 -21.98 -19.71
C ASP A 148 -8.76 -22.12 -18.69
N GLU A 149 -8.44 -22.18 -17.40
CA GLU A 149 -9.43 -22.21 -16.30
C GLU A 149 -10.28 -20.93 -16.24
N ASP A 150 -9.66 -19.74 -16.36
CA ASP A 150 -10.37 -18.46 -16.35
C ASP A 150 -11.29 -18.30 -17.57
N LEU A 151 -10.83 -18.73 -18.74
CA LEU A 151 -11.66 -18.74 -19.96
C LEU A 151 -12.86 -19.68 -19.81
N ALA A 152 -12.65 -20.86 -19.22
CA ALA A 152 -13.73 -21.81 -18.96
C ALA A 152 -14.76 -21.21 -17.98
N GLN A 153 -14.31 -20.55 -16.91
CA GLN A 153 -15.19 -19.89 -15.95
C GLN A 153 -16.01 -18.76 -16.60
N MET A 154 -15.38 -17.91 -17.41
CA MET A 154 -16.11 -16.86 -18.15
C MET A 154 -17.17 -17.44 -19.10
N LEU A 155 -16.87 -18.55 -19.79
CA LEU A 155 -17.82 -19.21 -20.68
C LEU A 155 -19.01 -19.82 -19.92
N GLU A 156 -18.79 -20.39 -18.74
CA GLU A 156 -19.85 -20.91 -17.88
C GLU A 156 -20.75 -19.78 -17.34
N GLU A 157 -20.18 -18.65 -16.93
CA GLU A 157 -20.93 -17.47 -16.49
C GLU A 157 -21.84 -16.93 -17.60
N VAL A 158 -21.32 -16.82 -18.83
CA VAL A 158 -22.13 -16.42 -20.01
C VAL A 158 -23.23 -17.44 -20.30
N HIS A 159 -22.94 -18.75 -20.24
CA HIS A 159 -23.95 -19.79 -20.45
C HIS A 159 -25.04 -19.78 -19.37
N SER A 160 -24.69 -19.47 -18.13
CA SER A 160 -25.63 -19.34 -17.02
C SER A 160 -26.55 -18.13 -17.20
N MET A 161 -25.98 -16.99 -17.62
CA MET A 161 -26.76 -15.79 -17.95
C MET A 161 -27.73 -16.03 -19.12
N MET A 162 -27.29 -16.71 -20.17
CA MET A 162 -28.15 -17.06 -21.31
C MET A 162 -29.26 -18.08 -21.00
N LYS A 163 -29.11 -18.87 -19.92
CA LYS A 163 -30.16 -19.80 -19.44
C LYS A 163 -31.11 -19.18 -18.43
N ALA A 164 -30.76 -18.01 -17.88
CA ALA A 164 -31.56 -17.26 -16.92
C ALA A 164 -32.52 -16.26 -17.60
N GLU A 165 -32.39 -16.07 -18.92
CA GLU A 165 -33.35 -15.39 -19.81
C GLU A 165 -34.37 -16.39 -20.40
#